data_AF-A0A928LPG3-F1
#
_entry.id   AF-A0A928LPG3-F1
#
_cell.length_a   1.000
_cell.length_b   1.000
_cell.length_c   1.000
_cell.angle_alpha   90.00
_cell.angle_beta   90.00
_cell.angle_gamma   90.00
#
_symmetry.space_group_name_H-M   'P 1'
#
loop_
_entity.id
_entity.type
_entity.pdbx_description
1 polymer ?
#
loop_
_entity_poly.entity_id
_entity_poly.type
_entity_poly.pdbx_seq_one_letter_code
_entity_poly.pdbx_strand_id
1 'polypeptide(L)'
;MKKVIAILLALVMLLSLAACGKDNDPTIPNNNPTGTPSASDPTGNNDPTDPTGGNDPTDPTNGTDDPADNTYMSALELFGKVSYQSATTEDLIKMAPNAYWAFYESIYGMSKESFANDAIIWVNEKLNYYKDTYGADLTVTIQVDSETAVSADELALVKANMQEIKGIDPATISAAYLLGVNYVLNGNTEYEEYQEFHVIQIDGSWYVGGWWAETDYCYSWFAVEKLAEAG
;
A
#
# COMPACT_ATOMS: atom_id res chain seq x y z
N MET A 1 -1.95 -35.38 -20.80
CA MET A 1 -2.72 -34.30 -21.47
C MET A 1 -2.52 -32.92 -20.82
N LYS A 2 -1.32 -32.61 -20.28
CA LYS A 2 -0.99 -31.30 -19.66
C LYS A 2 -0.07 -30.42 -20.51
N LYS A 3 0.45 -30.95 -21.62
CA LYS A 3 1.40 -30.24 -22.51
C LYS A 3 0.73 -29.50 -23.67
N VAL A 4 -0.57 -29.72 -23.90
CA VAL A 4 -1.32 -29.07 -25.00
C VAL A 4 -1.82 -27.68 -24.58
N ILE A 5 -2.15 -27.50 -23.30
CA ILE A 5 -2.67 -26.22 -22.78
C ILE A 5 -1.58 -25.14 -22.76
N ALA A 6 -0.34 -25.51 -22.42
CA ALA A 6 0.79 -24.56 -22.41
C ALA A 6 1.16 -24.02 -23.80
N ILE A 7 0.92 -24.79 -24.87
CA ILE A 7 1.18 -24.35 -26.24
C ILE A 7 0.05 -23.45 -26.75
N LEU A 8 -1.18 -23.65 -26.28
CA LEU A 8 -2.32 -22.82 -26.68
C LEU A 8 -2.20 -21.38 -26.15
N LEU A 9 -1.66 -21.21 -24.93
CA LEU A 9 -1.49 -19.88 -24.32
C LEU A 9 -0.41 -19.04 -25.02
N ALA A 10 0.68 -19.69 -25.46
CA ALA A 10 1.77 -19.02 -26.17
C ALA A 10 1.39 -18.57 -27.60
N LEU A 11 0.41 -19.23 -28.24
CA LEU A 11 -0.02 -18.89 -29.60
C LEU A 11 -0.93 -17.66 -29.66
N VAL A 12 -1.66 -17.35 -28.59
CA VAL A 12 -2.56 -16.19 -28.54
C VAL A 12 -1.78 -14.87 -28.39
N MET A 13 -0.59 -14.91 -27.80
CA MET A 13 0.26 -13.73 -27.61
C MET A 13 0.97 -13.26 -28.90
N LEU A 14 1.07 -14.10 -29.93
CA LEU A 14 1.79 -13.78 -31.18
C LEU A 14 0.90 -13.21 -32.30
N LEU A 15 -0.42 -13.10 -32.09
CA LEU A 15 -1.37 -12.64 -33.11
C LEU A 15 -1.73 -11.15 -33.02
N SER A 16 -1.26 -10.41 -32.01
CA SER A 16 -1.65 -9.00 -31.79
C SER A 16 -0.69 -7.98 -32.43
N LEU A 17 0.40 -8.40 -33.07
CA LEU A 17 1.46 -7.50 -33.56
C LEU A 17 1.25 -6.95 -35.00
N ALA A 18 0.02 -6.96 -35.50
CA ALA A 18 -0.31 -6.45 -36.84
C ALA A 18 -1.57 -5.56 -36.80
N ALA A 19 -1.44 -4.38 -36.17
CA ALA A 19 -2.32 -3.24 -36.44
C ALA A 19 -1.47 -1.96 -36.43
N CYS A 20 -0.64 -1.84 -37.46
CA CYS A 20 0.06 -0.61 -37.78
C CYS A 20 -0.93 0.37 -38.44
N GLY A 21 -0.91 1.61 -37.95
CA GLY A 21 -0.90 2.78 -38.81
C GLY A 21 -2.25 3.33 -39.25
N LYS A 22 -2.66 4.45 -38.63
CA LYS A 22 -3.15 5.56 -39.44
C LYS A 22 -2.80 6.90 -38.82
N ASP A 23 -2.00 7.64 -39.57
CA ASP A 23 -1.66 9.05 -39.44
C ASP A 23 -2.87 9.92 -39.13
N ASN A 24 -2.65 11.02 -38.40
CA ASN A 24 -3.06 12.38 -38.76
C ASN A 24 -2.62 13.39 -37.67
N ASP A 25 -1.56 14.14 -37.97
CA ASP A 25 -1.41 15.55 -37.57
C ASP A 25 -1.25 16.30 -38.93
N PRO A 26 -1.70 17.56 -39.14
CA PRO A 26 -1.60 18.69 -38.22
C PRO A 26 -2.84 19.59 -38.13
N THR A 27 -2.99 20.36 -37.04
CA THR A 27 -3.23 21.83 -37.16
C THR A 27 -3.20 22.57 -35.81
N ILE A 28 -2.20 23.45 -35.69
CA ILE A 28 -2.14 24.58 -34.77
C ILE A 28 -2.96 25.74 -35.36
N PRO A 29 -3.66 26.55 -34.52
CA PRO A 29 -3.66 27.99 -34.74
C PRO A 29 -3.10 28.75 -33.53
N ASN A 30 -2.04 29.48 -33.85
CA ASN A 30 -1.40 30.59 -33.17
C ASN A 30 -2.37 31.76 -32.98
N ASN A 31 -2.41 32.38 -31.80
CA ASN A 31 -2.68 33.82 -31.64
C ASN A 31 -1.87 34.38 -30.47
N ASN A 32 -0.91 35.22 -30.83
CA ASN A 32 0.04 35.96 -30.00
C ASN A 32 -0.63 37.10 -29.19
N PRO A 33 0.01 37.63 -28.14
CA PRO A 33 -0.59 38.46 -27.10
C PRO A 33 -0.40 39.97 -27.35
N THR A 34 -1.22 40.80 -26.70
CA THR A 34 -0.98 42.24 -26.58
C THR A 34 -1.43 42.77 -25.22
N GLY A 35 -0.50 43.38 -24.48
CA GLY A 35 -0.80 44.47 -23.53
C GLY A 35 -0.32 44.31 -22.09
N THR A 36 0.90 44.73 -21.79
CA THR A 36 1.38 45.26 -20.48
C THR A 36 1.53 46.80 -20.59
N PRO A 37 1.89 47.61 -19.56
CA PRO A 37 1.89 47.44 -18.09
C PRO A 37 1.28 48.66 -17.32
N SER A 38 1.12 48.56 -16.00
CA SER A 38 1.20 49.65 -14.98
C SER A 38 0.50 49.20 -13.69
N ALA A 39 0.86 49.54 -12.45
CA ALA A 39 2.04 50.09 -11.80
C ALA A 39 1.78 49.94 -10.28
N SER A 40 2.84 49.84 -9.47
CA SER A 40 2.89 49.84 -7.99
C SER A 40 2.24 51.11 -7.36
N ASP A 41 1.88 51.29 -6.09
CA ASP A 41 2.25 50.77 -4.75
C ASP A 41 1.26 51.39 -3.70
N PRO A 42 1.55 51.53 -2.38
CA PRO A 42 1.22 50.67 -1.23
C PRO A 42 0.20 51.26 -0.22
N THR A 43 -0.39 50.41 0.64
CA THR A 43 -0.69 50.65 2.07
C THR A 43 -0.99 49.27 2.68
N GLY A 44 -0.29 48.69 3.64
CA GLY A 44 0.24 49.27 4.87
C GLY A 44 -0.80 49.11 5.99
N ASN A 45 -0.78 47.99 6.72
CA ASN A 45 -0.80 47.99 8.20
C ASN A 45 -0.64 46.58 8.80
N ASN A 46 0.39 46.51 9.65
CA ASN A 46 0.62 45.50 10.67
C ASN A 46 -0.38 45.69 11.83
N ASP A 47 -0.76 44.61 12.52
CA ASP A 47 -0.56 44.52 13.97
C ASP A 47 -0.63 43.05 14.47
N PRO A 48 0.19 42.66 15.48
CA PRO A 48 0.36 41.30 16.00
C PRO A 48 -0.25 41.09 17.40
N THR A 49 -0.48 39.83 17.79
CA THR A 49 -0.50 39.23 19.16
C THR A 49 -1.11 37.83 19.01
N ASP A 50 -0.62 36.72 19.56
CA ASP A 50 -0.01 36.45 20.87
C ASP A 50 0.68 35.06 20.82
N PRO A 51 1.84 34.84 21.48
CA PRO A 51 2.54 33.55 21.51
C PRO A 51 2.39 32.82 22.86
N THR A 52 1.91 31.58 22.84
CA THR A 52 2.11 30.61 23.93
C THR A 52 2.31 29.23 23.29
N GLY A 53 3.53 28.74 23.14
CA GLY A 53 4.25 27.95 24.15
C GLY A 53 4.09 26.46 23.79
N GLY A 54 5.07 25.58 23.82
CA GLY A 54 6.48 25.56 24.15
C GLY A 54 6.92 24.11 23.92
N ASN A 55 8.12 23.88 23.40
CA ASN A 55 8.69 22.54 23.24
C ASN A 55 8.84 21.85 24.61
N ASP A 56 8.44 20.59 24.73
CA ASP A 56 9.22 19.56 25.44
C ASP A 56 8.84 18.16 24.93
N PRO A 57 9.80 17.24 24.69
CA PRO A 57 9.57 15.91 24.14
C PRO A 57 9.34 14.90 25.27
N THR A 58 8.21 14.20 25.24
CA THR A 58 8.01 13.02 26.09
C THR A 58 7.44 11.88 25.27
N ASP A 59 8.24 10.83 25.14
CA ASP A 59 7.86 9.44 24.91
C ASP A 59 8.40 8.63 26.11
N PRO A 60 7.98 7.38 26.45
CA PRO A 60 6.80 6.57 26.05
C PRO A 60 6.02 6.01 27.26
N THR A 61 4.71 5.72 27.15
CA THR A 61 4.08 4.55 27.81
C THR A 61 2.69 4.22 27.25
N ASN A 62 2.63 3.16 26.44
CA ASN A 62 1.71 2.02 26.44
C ASN A 62 0.27 2.18 27.03
N GLY A 63 -0.72 1.99 26.15
CA GLY A 63 -1.98 1.29 26.44
C GLY A 63 -3.06 2.04 27.22
N THR A 64 -4.00 2.64 26.48
CA THR A 64 -5.37 2.78 26.98
C THR A 64 -6.31 2.37 25.87
N ASP A 65 -7.16 1.38 26.15
CA ASP A 65 -8.26 0.95 25.29
C ASP A 65 -9.15 2.15 24.94
N ASP A 66 -9.02 2.69 23.73
CA ASP A 66 -9.99 3.58 23.12
C ASP A 66 -10.59 2.88 21.89
N PRO A 67 -11.91 2.62 21.83
CA PRO A 67 -12.55 1.99 20.69
C PRO A 67 -12.76 2.98 19.52
N ALA A 68 -11.76 3.79 19.17
CA ALA A 68 -11.80 4.71 18.04
C ALA A 68 -10.40 5.20 17.62
N ASP A 69 -9.73 4.47 16.72
CA ASP A 69 -8.88 5.12 15.72
C ASP A 69 -8.97 4.33 14.42
N ASN A 70 -9.96 4.69 13.60
CA ASN A 70 -10.24 4.12 12.28
C ASN A 70 -9.20 4.61 11.24
N THR A 71 -7.92 4.62 11.60
CA THR A 71 -6.81 5.07 10.77
C THR A 71 -6.04 3.87 10.22
N TYR A 72 -5.32 4.09 9.13
CA TYR A 72 -4.48 3.05 8.50
C TYR A 72 -3.35 2.55 9.40
N MET A 73 -3.09 3.19 10.56
CA MET A 73 -2.07 2.76 11.50
C MET A 73 -2.25 1.34 11.99
N SER A 74 -3.48 0.91 12.24
CA SER A 74 -3.79 -0.48 12.62
C SER A 74 -3.24 -1.50 11.60
N ALA A 75 -3.28 -1.17 10.31
CA ALA A 75 -2.74 -2.01 9.25
C ALA A 75 -1.20 -1.99 9.23
N LEU A 76 -0.58 -0.82 9.45
CA LEU A 76 0.87 -0.66 9.52
C LEU A 76 1.47 -1.37 10.74
N GLU A 77 0.79 -1.33 11.88
CA GLU A 77 1.16 -2.04 13.10
C GLU A 77 1.12 -3.55 12.91
N LEU A 78 0.04 -4.06 12.30
CA LEU A 78 -0.06 -5.48 11.98
C LEU A 78 1.07 -5.92 11.03
N PHE A 79 1.35 -5.13 9.98
CA PHE A 79 2.46 -5.40 9.07
C PHE A 79 3.81 -5.40 9.78
N GLY A 80 4.09 -4.38 10.61
CA GLY A 80 5.33 -4.26 11.35
C GLY A 80 5.52 -5.41 12.34
N LYS A 81 4.46 -5.80 13.04
CA LYS A 81 4.45 -6.96 13.94
C LYS A 81 4.86 -8.23 13.19
N VAL A 82 4.15 -8.57 12.10
CA VAL A 82 4.37 -9.81 11.33
C VAL A 82 5.75 -9.82 10.67
N SER A 83 6.23 -8.67 10.19
CA SER A 83 7.48 -8.59 9.44
C SER A 83 8.74 -8.60 10.32
N TYR A 84 8.67 -8.09 11.56
CA TYR A 84 9.87 -7.80 12.36
C TYR A 84 9.85 -8.30 13.81
N GLN A 85 8.68 -8.56 14.41
CA GLN A 85 8.60 -8.94 15.84
C GLN A 85 8.18 -10.41 16.03
N SER A 86 6.98 -10.74 15.57
CA SER A 86 6.35 -12.03 15.77
C SER A 86 5.22 -12.23 14.76
N ALA A 87 5.02 -13.46 14.36
CA ALA A 87 3.90 -13.81 13.50
C ALA A 87 3.14 -15.00 14.09
N THR A 88 1.82 -14.94 13.97
CA THR A 88 0.93 -16.10 14.13
C THR A 88 0.14 -16.29 12.83
N THR A 89 -0.43 -17.48 12.66
CA THR A 89 -1.32 -17.74 11.52
C THR A 89 -2.56 -16.84 11.55
N GLU A 90 -3.05 -16.49 12.74
CA GLU A 90 -4.15 -15.54 12.91
C GLU A 90 -3.76 -14.12 12.46
N ASP A 91 -2.54 -13.67 12.78
CA ASP A 91 -2.04 -12.37 12.32
C ASP A 91 -1.97 -12.32 10.79
N LEU A 92 -1.45 -13.37 10.14
CA LEU A 92 -1.40 -13.48 8.67
C LEU A 92 -2.79 -13.44 8.03
N ILE A 93 -3.78 -14.12 8.62
CA ILE A 93 -5.16 -14.09 8.12
C ILE A 93 -5.75 -12.68 8.18
N LYS A 94 -5.40 -11.90 9.22
CA LYS A 94 -5.89 -10.51 9.39
C LYS A 94 -5.29 -9.52 8.39
N MET A 95 -4.17 -9.85 7.75
CA MET A 95 -3.50 -8.96 6.79
C MET A 95 -4.26 -8.80 5.45
N ALA A 96 -5.36 -9.52 5.24
CA ALA A 96 -6.22 -9.37 4.08
C ALA A 96 -7.71 -9.54 4.45
N PRO A 97 -8.64 -8.93 3.68
CA PRO A 97 -10.07 -8.97 3.98
C PRO A 97 -10.68 -10.37 3.76
N ASN A 98 -11.76 -10.68 4.47
CA ASN A 98 -12.46 -11.97 4.30
C ASN A 98 -12.96 -12.22 2.87
N ALA A 99 -13.38 -11.16 2.16
CA ALA A 99 -13.80 -11.26 0.77
C ALA A 99 -12.65 -11.72 -0.15
N TYR A 100 -11.41 -11.25 0.12
CA TYR A 100 -10.23 -11.74 -0.59
C TYR A 100 -9.99 -13.22 -0.32
N TRP A 101 -10.10 -13.66 0.93
CA TRP A 101 -9.89 -15.08 1.26
C TRP A 101 -10.91 -16.00 0.59
N ALA A 102 -12.18 -15.58 0.53
CA ALA A 102 -13.22 -16.31 -0.19
C ALA A 102 -12.91 -16.40 -1.69
N PHE A 103 -12.46 -15.30 -2.29
CA PHE A 103 -12.00 -15.29 -3.68
C PHE A 103 -10.79 -16.21 -3.88
N TYR A 104 -9.76 -16.08 -3.06
CA TYR A 104 -8.53 -16.88 -3.12
C TYR A 104 -8.83 -18.38 -3.04
N GLU A 105 -9.68 -18.80 -2.10
CA GLU A 105 -10.12 -20.19 -2.00
C GLU A 105 -10.87 -20.65 -3.26
N SER A 106 -11.73 -19.80 -3.84
CA SER A 106 -12.47 -20.15 -5.07
C SER A 106 -11.56 -20.36 -6.29
N ILE A 107 -10.44 -19.63 -6.37
CA ILE A 107 -9.51 -19.67 -7.50
C ILE A 107 -8.45 -20.76 -7.31
N TYR A 108 -7.89 -20.89 -6.11
CA TYR A 108 -6.73 -21.75 -5.84
C TYR A 108 -7.10 -23.04 -5.11
N GLY A 109 -8.33 -23.17 -4.60
CA GLY A 109 -8.75 -24.33 -3.80
C GLY A 109 -8.00 -24.47 -2.47
N MET A 110 -7.43 -23.36 -1.98
CA MET A 110 -6.64 -23.30 -0.76
C MET A 110 -7.32 -22.36 0.23
N SER A 111 -7.59 -22.85 1.45
CA SER A 111 -8.17 -22.02 2.50
C SER A 111 -7.14 -21.02 3.05
N LYS A 112 -7.63 -19.94 3.65
CA LYS A 112 -6.78 -18.95 4.34
C LYS A 112 -5.95 -19.55 5.47
N GLU A 113 -6.47 -20.56 6.18
CA GLU A 113 -5.72 -21.29 7.22
C GLU A 113 -4.59 -22.12 6.61
N SER A 114 -4.85 -22.81 5.50
CA SER A 114 -3.80 -23.55 4.79
C SER A 114 -2.70 -22.62 4.30
N PHE A 115 -3.08 -21.51 3.67
CA PHE A 115 -2.14 -20.48 3.23
C PHE A 115 -1.31 -19.95 4.40
N ALA A 116 -1.96 -19.57 5.51
CA ALA A 116 -1.27 -19.02 6.68
C ALA A 116 -0.32 -20.03 7.32
N ASN A 117 -0.68 -21.32 7.38
CA ASN A 117 0.18 -22.38 7.89
C ASN A 117 1.43 -22.62 7.02
N ASP A 118 1.33 -22.41 5.71
CA ASP A 118 2.49 -22.52 4.82
C ASP A 118 3.36 -21.26 4.92
N ALA A 119 2.74 -20.07 4.90
CA ALA A 119 3.43 -18.79 4.96
C ALA A 119 4.16 -18.54 6.29
N ILE A 120 3.63 -19.03 7.41
CA ILE A 120 4.21 -18.79 8.74
C ILE A 120 5.62 -19.37 8.91
N ILE A 121 5.96 -20.41 8.14
CA ILE A 121 7.30 -21.01 8.16
C ILE A 121 8.33 -19.99 7.67
N TRP A 122 8.10 -19.45 6.47
CA TRP A 122 8.98 -18.47 5.83
C TRP A 122 9.07 -17.16 6.61
N VAL A 123 7.94 -16.69 7.12
CA VAL A 123 7.91 -15.47 7.95
C VAL A 123 8.74 -15.67 9.22
N ASN A 124 8.65 -16.81 9.90
CA ASN A 124 9.46 -17.08 11.08
C ASN A 124 10.95 -17.22 10.78
N GLU A 125 11.33 -17.77 9.62
CA GLU A 125 12.73 -17.80 9.18
C GLU A 125 13.28 -16.39 8.99
N LYS A 126 12.53 -15.51 8.33
CA LYS A 126 12.87 -14.09 8.19
C LYS A 126 12.98 -13.41 9.57
N LEU A 127 12.03 -13.64 10.47
CA LEU A 127 12.07 -13.08 11.83
C LEU A 127 13.29 -13.54 12.63
N ASN A 128 13.71 -14.80 12.49
CA ASN A 128 14.91 -15.31 13.14
C ASN A 128 16.16 -14.59 12.62
N TYR A 129 16.25 -14.33 11.31
CA TYR A 129 17.34 -13.54 10.75
C TYR A 129 17.42 -12.14 11.37
N TYR A 130 16.28 -11.43 11.50
CA TYR A 130 16.26 -10.12 12.16
C TYR A 130 16.69 -10.22 13.62
N LYS A 131 16.20 -11.23 14.36
CA LYS A 131 16.55 -11.44 15.78
C LYS A 131 18.03 -11.75 15.98
N ASP A 132 18.62 -12.56 15.13
CA ASP A 132 20.04 -12.91 15.19
C ASP A 132 20.93 -11.71 14.82
N THR A 133 20.47 -10.87 13.89
CA THR A 133 21.25 -9.73 13.38
C THR A 133 21.14 -8.50 14.29
N TYR A 134 19.93 -8.19 14.75
CA TYR A 134 19.62 -6.94 15.45
C TYR A 134 19.22 -7.15 16.92
N GLY A 135 19.07 -8.39 17.40
CA GLY A 135 18.78 -8.73 18.80
C GLY A 135 17.44 -9.45 19.00
N ALA A 136 17.34 -10.27 20.04
CA ALA A 136 16.13 -11.08 20.27
C ALA A 136 14.91 -10.23 20.72
N ASP A 137 15.16 -9.13 21.41
CA ASP A 137 14.15 -8.24 21.99
C ASP A 137 13.87 -7.03 21.09
N LEU A 138 13.59 -7.29 19.80
CA LEU A 138 13.28 -6.24 18.83
C LEU A 138 11.95 -5.57 19.12
N THR A 139 11.98 -4.24 19.20
CA THR A 139 10.78 -3.40 19.17
C THR A 139 10.76 -2.61 17.86
N VAL A 140 9.56 -2.23 17.41
CA VAL A 140 9.38 -1.53 16.14
C VAL A 140 8.67 -0.22 16.41
N THR A 141 9.30 0.88 16.00
CA THR A 141 8.67 2.20 15.92
C THR A 141 8.28 2.46 14.48
N ILE A 142 7.07 2.95 14.26
CA ILE A 142 6.55 3.25 12.92
C ILE A 142 6.51 4.76 12.76
N GLN A 143 7.16 5.28 11.72
CA GLN A 143 7.12 6.69 11.35
C GLN A 143 6.49 6.83 9.96
N VAL A 144 5.49 7.68 9.82
CA VAL A 144 4.87 8.01 8.53
C VAL A 144 5.51 9.30 8.04
N ASP A 145 6.42 9.19 7.09
CA ASP A 145 7.21 10.29 6.53
C ASP A 145 6.43 11.06 5.46
N SER A 146 5.51 10.37 4.77
CA SER A 146 4.60 11.00 3.83
C SER A 146 3.25 10.30 3.77
N GLU A 147 2.21 11.10 3.53
CA GLU A 147 0.83 10.64 3.38
C GLU A 147 0.20 11.40 2.21
N THR A 148 -0.26 10.66 1.20
CA THR A 148 -0.94 11.22 0.04
C THR A 148 -2.25 10.48 -0.18
N ALA A 149 -3.37 11.18 -0.01
CA ALA A 149 -4.67 10.66 -0.40
C ALA A 149 -4.70 10.42 -1.91
N VAL A 150 -5.20 9.26 -2.30
CA VAL A 150 -5.32 8.86 -3.70
C VAL A 150 -6.42 9.70 -4.37
N SER A 151 -6.19 10.13 -5.61
CA SER A 151 -7.18 10.96 -6.32
C SER A 151 -8.48 10.18 -6.60
N ALA A 152 -9.56 10.89 -6.92
CA ALA A 152 -10.84 10.24 -7.23
C ALA A 152 -10.75 9.29 -8.43
N ASP A 153 -9.99 9.65 -9.46
CA ASP A 153 -9.78 8.84 -10.65
C ASP A 153 -8.96 7.58 -10.33
N GLU A 154 -7.90 7.72 -9.54
CA GLU A 154 -7.09 6.58 -9.09
C GLU A 154 -7.89 5.67 -8.15
N LEU A 155 -8.72 6.22 -7.26
CA LEU A 155 -9.59 5.42 -6.39
C LEU A 155 -10.61 4.61 -7.21
N ALA A 156 -11.12 5.16 -8.32
CA ALA A 156 -11.97 4.43 -9.25
C ALA A 156 -11.21 3.27 -9.92
N LEU A 157 -9.93 3.45 -10.26
CA LEU A 157 -9.07 2.38 -10.76
C LEU A 157 -8.81 1.30 -9.71
N VAL A 158 -8.48 1.69 -8.46
CA VAL A 158 -8.31 0.74 -7.33
C VAL A 158 -9.55 -0.12 -7.17
N LYS A 159 -10.73 0.50 -7.18
CA LYS A 159 -12.01 -0.19 -7.09
C LYS A 159 -12.24 -1.20 -8.22
N ALA A 160 -12.01 -0.79 -9.46
CA ALA A 160 -12.17 -1.68 -10.61
C ALA A 160 -11.21 -2.88 -10.53
N ASN A 161 -9.94 -2.63 -10.21
CA ASN A 161 -8.90 -3.65 -10.13
C ASN A 161 -9.13 -4.63 -8.99
N MET A 162 -9.54 -4.15 -7.81
CA MET A 162 -9.84 -5.01 -6.66
C MET A 162 -11.03 -5.93 -6.95
N GLN A 163 -12.02 -5.47 -7.71
CA GLN A 163 -13.12 -6.32 -8.16
C GLN A 163 -12.66 -7.38 -9.17
N GLU A 164 -11.90 -6.98 -10.19
CA GLU A 164 -11.46 -7.87 -11.26
C GLU A 164 -10.47 -8.93 -10.78
N ILE A 165 -9.49 -8.53 -9.97
CA ILE A 165 -8.32 -9.35 -9.63
C ILE A 165 -8.50 -10.06 -8.28
N LYS A 166 -9.28 -9.48 -7.36
CA LYS A 166 -9.39 -9.95 -5.96
C LYS A 166 -10.81 -10.27 -5.53
N GLY A 167 -11.81 -10.08 -6.41
CA GLY A 167 -13.22 -10.35 -6.11
C GLY A 167 -13.81 -9.45 -5.03
N ILE A 168 -13.21 -8.29 -4.76
CA ILE A 168 -13.68 -7.33 -3.74
C ILE A 168 -14.73 -6.40 -4.36
N ASP A 169 -15.87 -6.27 -3.70
CA ASP A 169 -16.93 -5.35 -4.12
C ASP A 169 -16.45 -3.88 -4.07
N PRO A 170 -16.47 -3.12 -5.19
CA PRO A 170 -16.12 -1.70 -5.24
C PRO A 170 -16.86 -0.81 -4.23
N ALA A 171 -18.06 -1.22 -3.79
CA ALA A 171 -18.88 -0.49 -2.84
C ALA A 171 -18.32 -0.52 -1.42
N THR A 172 -17.51 -1.52 -1.07
CA THR A 172 -16.92 -1.67 0.27
C THR A 172 -15.64 -0.86 0.42
N ILE A 173 -15.06 -0.39 -0.70
CA ILE A 173 -13.84 0.42 -0.73
C ILE A 173 -14.20 1.89 -0.55
N SER A 174 -13.72 2.52 0.52
CA SER A 174 -14.09 3.92 0.85
C SER A 174 -12.94 4.92 0.68
N ALA A 175 -11.69 4.49 0.87
CA ALA A 175 -10.53 5.36 0.80
C ALA A 175 -9.25 4.58 0.50
N ALA A 176 -8.25 5.28 -0.04
CA ALA A 176 -6.90 4.75 -0.17
C ALA A 176 -5.87 5.88 -0.03
N TYR A 177 -4.69 5.53 0.50
CA TYR A 177 -3.56 6.45 0.62
C TYR A 177 -2.28 5.78 0.11
N LEU A 178 -1.39 6.58 -0.47
CA LEU A 178 0.02 6.25 -0.65
C LEU A 178 0.79 6.80 0.54
N LEU A 179 1.53 5.94 1.24
CA LEU A 179 2.29 6.28 2.43
C LEU A 179 3.77 5.98 2.20
N GLY A 180 4.65 6.89 2.62
CA GLY A 180 6.05 6.60 2.88
C GLY A 180 6.22 6.33 4.36
N VAL A 181 6.69 5.13 4.71
CA VAL A 181 6.74 4.64 6.09
C VAL A 181 8.15 4.16 6.41
N ASN A 182 8.73 4.65 7.50
CA ASN A 182 9.99 4.15 8.04
C ASN A 182 9.71 3.25 9.26
N TYR A 183 10.15 2.00 9.17
CA TYR A 183 10.15 1.06 10.28
C TYR A 183 11.51 1.11 10.98
N VAL A 184 11.53 1.62 12.21
CA VAL A 184 12.74 1.68 13.04
C VAL A 184 12.75 0.48 13.98
N LEU A 185 13.66 -0.45 13.73
CA LEU A 185 13.91 -1.64 14.53
C LEU A 185 14.90 -1.31 15.63
N ASN A 186 14.43 -1.36 16.88
CA ASN A 186 15.22 -1.06 18.06
C ASN A 186 15.61 -2.37 18.76
N GLY A 187 16.89 -2.73 18.64
CA GLY A 187 17.50 -3.88 19.33
C GLY A 187 18.93 -3.58 19.79
N ASN A 188 19.84 -4.53 19.64
CA ASN A 188 21.28 -4.34 19.88
C ASN A 188 21.90 -3.29 18.95
N THR A 189 21.35 -3.14 17.75
CA THR A 189 21.72 -2.11 16.79
C THR A 189 20.44 -1.62 16.13
N GLU A 190 20.32 -0.30 16.03
CA GLU A 190 19.20 0.34 15.35
C GLU A 190 19.29 0.08 13.84
N TYR A 191 18.17 -0.27 13.24
CA TYR A 191 18.04 -0.47 11.80
C TYR A 191 16.76 0.20 11.33
N GLU A 192 16.86 0.99 10.27
CA GLU A 192 15.74 1.68 9.66
C GLU A 192 15.42 1.08 8.29
N GLU A 193 14.14 0.85 8.02
CA GLU A 193 13.66 0.36 6.74
C GLU A 193 12.52 1.24 6.22
N TYR A 194 12.84 2.06 5.22
CA TYR A 194 11.86 2.84 4.49
C TYR A 194 11.12 1.98 3.46
N GLN A 195 9.80 2.06 3.45
CA GLN A 195 8.92 1.40 2.49
C GLN A 195 7.78 2.31 2.06
N GLU A 196 7.39 2.19 0.80
CA GLU A 196 6.18 2.82 0.28
C GLU A 196 5.05 1.81 0.22
N PHE A 197 3.91 2.16 0.83
CA PHE A 197 2.73 1.33 0.86
C PHE A 197 1.55 2.04 0.25
N HIS A 198 0.68 1.24 -0.35
CA HIS A 198 -0.71 1.64 -0.43
C HIS A 198 -1.47 1.07 0.76
N VAL A 199 -2.33 1.88 1.35
CA VAL A 199 -3.30 1.43 2.35
C VAL A 199 -4.70 1.66 1.82
N ILE A 200 -5.56 0.65 1.97
CA ILE A 200 -6.91 0.66 1.39
C ILE A 200 -7.91 0.34 2.49
N GLN A 201 -8.96 1.15 2.56
CA GLN A 201 -10.07 0.92 3.48
C GLN A 201 -11.15 0.08 2.79
N ILE A 202 -11.45 -1.09 3.35
CA ILE A 202 -12.42 -2.07 2.86
C ILE A 202 -13.33 -2.45 4.02
N ASP A 203 -14.65 -2.24 3.88
CA ASP A 203 -15.64 -2.50 4.93
C ASP A 203 -15.27 -1.83 6.28
N GLY A 204 -14.72 -0.62 6.20
CA GLY A 204 -14.28 0.17 7.36
C GLY A 204 -12.94 -0.25 7.99
N SER A 205 -12.35 -1.36 7.55
CA SER A 205 -11.04 -1.84 8.02
C SER A 205 -9.92 -1.44 7.05
N TRP A 206 -8.72 -1.19 7.56
CA TRP A 206 -7.57 -0.81 6.75
C TRP A 206 -6.65 -2.01 6.48
N TYR A 207 -6.11 -2.07 5.26
CA TYR A 207 -5.21 -3.12 4.82
C TYR A 207 -4.00 -2.54 4.12
N VAL A 208 -2.81 -3.07 4.44
CA VAL A 208 -1.58 -2.78 3.69
C VAL A 208 -1.58 -3.61 2.41
N GLY A 209 -1.34 -2.94 1.30
CA GLY A 209 -1.22 -3.56 0.00
C GLY A 209 -0.45 -2.70 -0.98
N GLY A 210 -0.52 -3.08 -2.23
CA GLY A 210 0.00 -2.26 -3.31
C GLY A 210 -0.88 -2.39 -4.53
N TRP A 211 -0.91 -1.33 -5.31
CA TRP A 211 -1.16 -1.45 -6.74
C TRP A 211 -0.08 -0.71 -7.50
N TRP A 212 0.26 -1.22 -8.67
CA TRP A 212 0.94 -0.45 -9.69
C TRP A 212 0.26 -0.70 -11.03
N ALA A 213 0.11 0.36 -11.81
CA ALA A 213 -0.33 0.29 -13.20
C ALA A 213 0.89 0.58 -14.08
N GLU A 214 1.48 -0.46 -14.64
CA GLU A 214 2.42 -0.32 -15.76
C GLU A 214 1.69 -0.82 -17.01
N THR A 215 1.36 0.07 -17.95
CA THR A 215 0.57 -0.27 -19.16
C THR A 215 -0.81 -0.90 -18.84
N ASP A 216 -1.42 -1.65 -19.77
CA ASP A 216 -2.75 -2.28 -19.64
C ASP A 216 -2.81 -3.39 -18.55
N TYR A 217 -1.79 -3.51 -17.69
CA TYR A 217 -1.72 -4.50 -16.60
C TYR A 217 -1.71 -3.82 -15.24
N CYS A 218 -2.66 -4.21 -14.40
CA CYS A 218 -2.73 -3.79 -13.01
C CYS A 218 -2.36 -4.96 -12.10
N TYR A 219 -1.37 -4.76 -11.24
CA TYR A 219 -1.09 -5.69 -10.14
C TYR A 219 -1.75 -5.13 -8.89
N SER A 220 -2.56 -5.93 -8.21
CA SER A 220 -3.02 -5.66 -6.85
C SER A 220 -2.54 -6.78 -5.95
N TRP A 221 -2.08 -6.44 -4.74
CA TRP A 221 -1.66 -7.43 -3.75
C TRP A 221 -1.98 -6.94 -2.34
N PHE A 222 -2.33 -7.87 -1.46
CA PHE A 222 -2.27 -7.65 -0.02
C PHE A 222 -0.88 -8.03 0.50
N ALA A 223 -0.39 -7.35 1.54
CA ALA A 223 0.97 -7.55 2.05
C ALA A 223 1.28 -9.02 2.42
N VAL A 224 0.25 -9.78 2.79
CA VAL A 224 0.36 -11.21 3.07
C VAL A 224 0.85 -12.04 1.88
N GLU A 225 0.53 -11.62 0.65
CA GLU A 225 0.98 -12.27 -0.58
C GLU A 225 2.49 -12.08 -0.78
N LYS A 226 2.99 -10.87 -0.52
CA LYS A 226 4.42 -10.53 -0.66
C LYS A 226 5.29 -11.17 0.42
N LEU A 227 4.77 -11.28 1.64
CA LEU A 227 5.48 -11.97 2.71
C LEU A 227 5.63 -13.47 2.45
N ALA A 228 4.70 -14.07 1.70
CA ALA A 228 4.79 -15.46 1.27
C ALA A 228 5.71 -15.69 0.06
N GLU A 229 5.85 -14.72 -0.84
CA GLU A 229 6.75 -14.79 -2.02
C GLU A 229 8.23 -14.60 -1.67
N ALA A 230 8.56 -14.05 -0.50
CA ALA A 230 9.93 -13.83 -0.04
C ALA A 230 10.64 -15.12 0.46
N GLY A 231 9.96 -16.26 0.41
CA GLY A 231 10.46 -17.60 0.76
C GLY A 231 10.74 -18.48 -0.47
#